data_AF-A0A8D2IEY5-F1
#
_entry.id   AF-A0A8D2IEY5-F1
#
_cell.length_a   1.000
_cell.length_b   1.000
_cell.length_c   1.000
_cell.angle_alpha   90.00
_cell.angle_beta   90.00
_cell.angle_gamma   90.00
#
_symmetry.space_group_name_H-M   'P 1'
#
loop_
_entity.id
_entity.type
_entity.pdbx_description
1 polymer ?
#
loop_
_entity_poly.entity_id
_entity_poly.type
_entity_poly.pdbx_seq_one_letter_code
_entity_poly.pdbx_strand_id
1 'polypeptide(L)'
;MSKVVRSSSESEVQFWGTEEDDMTEGDLGYGLGRRPGGIYEVEVSHLLTSRKRSDGKNFSPPPFLRKGKERSGAIFQYFKQKNLQDTCLQGSRISSYRQQSSTGFNSELSNEDLRQRLHETLGEVEILKTELEASQRQLEGKEEALKILQSMEINALQWEIEFDQNRFKNIEESWTQKYERLNCENAVLKENLKLKTEEIKMLKSEQAILNKQYLEALAILDIKQQKMAQENMCRDKNDFTEVSGLELAILGACLCHGPGGSPCSCARMAASTHKLVLQLKNKLELLQKSKEEAYTMADAFRIAFEQQLMRKNDQALRLTQMDKMCKKATKQINWKHLKEDVK
;
A
#
# COMPACT_ATOMS: atom_id res chain seq x y z
N MET A 1 52.71 -42.47 -53.29
CA MET A 1 51.85 -41.69 -54.19
C MET A 1 50.45 -41.65 -53.61
N SER A 2 49.79 -40.48 -53.70
CA SER A 2 48.36 -40.17 -53.49
C SER A 2 47.84 -40.30 -52.05
N LYS A 3 47.65 -39.20 -51.29
CA LYS A 3 46.67 -38.08 -51.33
C LYS A 3 45.32 -38.41 -50.67
N VAL A 4 44.91 -37.47 -49.78
CA VAL A 4 43.52 -36.98 -49.53
C VAL A 4 42.67 -37.89 -48.60
N VAL A 5 41.94 -37.43 -47.57
CA VAL A 5 41.62 -36.10 -47.06
C VAL A 5 41.20 -36.15 -45.58
N ARG A 6 41.31 -34.98 -44.96
CA ARG A 6 40.96 -34.55 -43.60
C ARG A 6 39.46 -34.67 -43.31
N SER A 7 39.08 -34.99 -42.07
CA SER A 7 37.85 -34.49 -41.46
C SER A 7 38.16 -34.21 -39.98
N SER A 8 38.28 -32.92 -39.67
CA SER A 8 38.46 -32.39 -38.33
C SER A 8 37.20 -32.64 -37.52
N SER A 9 37.38 -33.15 -36.31
CA SER A 9 36.41 -33.07 -35.22
C SER A 9 36.32 -31.62 -34.76
N GLU A 10 35.23 -30.94 -35.11
CA GLU A 10 34.86 -29.68 -34.49
C GLU A 10 34.36 -29.93 -33.07
N SER A 11 34.90 -29.13 -32.17
CA SER A 11 34.61 -29.09 -30.75
C SER A 11 33.40 -28.18 -30.54
N GLU A 12 32.34 -28.70 -29.94
CA GLU A 12 31.29 -27.86 -29.36
C GLU A 12 31.89 -27.15 -28.14
N VAL A 13 32.36 -25.92 -28.39
CA VAL A 13 32.68 -24.94 -27.36
C VAL A 13 31.36 -24.49 -26.74
N GLN A 14 31.12 -24.97 -25.53
CA GLN A 14 30.03 -24.53 -24.68
C GLN A 14 30.28 -23.08 -24.28
N PHE A 15 29.57 -22.17 -24.95
CA PHE A 15 29.57 -20.74 -24.68
C PHE A 15 28.93 -20.53 -23.29
N TRP A 16 29.77 -20.24 -22.29
CA TRP A 16 29.33 -19.74 -21.00
C TRP A 16 28.71 -18.37 -21.22
N GLY A 17 27.38 -18.34 -21.27
CA GLY A 17 26.63 -17.11 -21.11
C GLY A 17 26.94 -16.56 -19.73
N THR A 18 27.59 -15.41 -19.71
CA THR A 18 27.81 -14.57 -18.54
C THR A 18 26.44 -14.28 -17.93
N GLU A 19 26.08 -14.96 -16.84
CA GLU A 19 24.96 -14.54 -16.00
C GLU A 19 25.41 -13.25 -15.30
N GLU A 20 25.06 -12.13 -15.92
CA GLU A 20 25.07 -10.83 -15.28
C GLU A 20 24.10 -10.84 -14.10
N ASP A 21 24.70 -10.86 -12.91
CA ASP A 21 24.11 -10.69 -11.59
C ASP A 21 23.45 -9.29 -11.49
N ASP A 22 22.26 -9.15 -12.07
CA ASP A 22 21.46 -7.92 -12.05
C ASP A 22 20.56 -7.86 -10.80
N MET A 23 21.16 -8.01 -9.63
CA MET A 23 20.50 -7.81 -8.33
C MET A 23 20.82 -6.43 -7.72
N THR A 24 21.33 -5.48 -8.52
CA THR A 24 21.77 -4.17 -8.01
C THR A 24 20.74 -3.05 -8.00
N GLU A 25 19.50 -3.24 -8.47
CA GLU A 25 18.48 -2.17 -8.44
C GLU A 25 17.14 -2.64 -7.86
N GLY A 26 17.18 -3.14 -6.63
CA GLY A 26 16.00 -3.32 -5.79
C GLY A 26 15.59 -2.02 -5.07
N ASP A 27 15.09 -1.01 -5.79
CA ASP A 27 14.41 0.15 -5.17
C ASP A 27 12.94 -0.20 -4.89
N LEU A 28 12.69 -0.69 -3.67
CA LEU A 28 11.34 -0.75 -3.10
C LEU A 28 10.90 0.67 -2.77
N GLY A 29 10.35 1.35 -3.77
CA GLY A 29 10.09 2.77 -3.74
C GLY A 29 9.40 3.30 -2.47
N TYR A 30 9.90 4.44 -2.02
CA TYR A 30 9.08 5.46 -1.37
C TYR A 30 9.05 6.69 -2.27
N GLY A 31 8.03 6.76 -3.13
CA GLY A 31 7.74 7.91 -3.97
C GLY A 31 7.32 9.13 -3.13
N LEU A 32 8.29 9.86 -2.59
CA LEU A 32 8.15 11.28 -2.25
C LEU A 32 8.98 12.05 -3.26
N GLY A 33 8.42 12.22 -4.47
CA GLY A 33 9.00 13.09 -5.49
C GLY A 33 9.16 14.50 -4.93
N ARG A 34 10.40 14.96 -4.76
CA ARG A 34 10.70 16.36 -4.51
C ARG A 34 10.70 17.12 -5.84
N ARG A 35 10.09 18.32 -5.85
CA ARG A 35 10.23 19.29 -6.94
C ARG A 35 11.69 19.76 -7.07
N PRO A 36 12.20 20.07 -8.27
CA PRO A 36 13.54 20.63 -8.44
C PRO A 36 13.63 22.04 -7.83
N GLY A 37 14.63 22.29 -6.99
CA GLY A 37 14.93 23.65 -6.47
C GLY A 37 15.41 23.80 -5.02
N GLY A 38 15.69 22.72 -4.28
CA GLY A 38 16.16 22.80 -2.88
C GLY A 38 17.69 22.76 -2.76
N ILE A 39 18.26 23.79 -2.13
CA ILE A 39 19.70 24.06 -1.97
C ILE A 39 20.32 23.03 -0.98
N TYR A 40 21.55 22.58 -1.27
CA TYR A 40 22.32 21.64 -0.45
C TYR A 40 22.73 22.26 0.89
N GLU A 41 22.51 21.54 1.98
CA GLU A 41 23.33 21.71 3.19
C GLU A 41 23.77 20.32 3.67
N VAL A 42 25.08 20.13 3.63
CA VAL A 42 25.82 18.95 4.05
C VAL A 42 26.25 19.18 5.49
N GLU A 43 25.87 18.29 6.41
CA GLU A 43 26.66 18.07 7.62
C GLU A 43 26.49 16.65 8.20
N VAL A 44 27.49 15.84 7.89
CA VAL A 44 28.25 14.90 8.73
C VAL A 44 27.58 14.38 10.01
N SER A 45 27.26 13.09 10.00
CA SER A 45 26.92 12.29 11.18
C SER A 45 28.12 12.15 12.13
N HIS A 46 27.96 12.63 13.36
CA HIS A 46 28.79 12.21 14.49
C HIS A 46 28.15 11.01 15.20
N LEU A 47 28.95 9.95 15.27
CA LEU A 47 28.82 8.76 16.11
C LEU A 47 28.29 9.06 17.51
N LEU A 48 27.31 8.29 18.00
CA LEU A 48 27.17 8.07 19.44
C LEU A 48 26.75 6.64 19.82
N THR A 49 27.42 6.21 20.86
CA THR A 49 27.48 4.92 21.53
C THR A 49 26.44 4.78 22.66
N SER A 50 26.04 3.53 22.91
CA SER A 50 25.95 2.85 24.23
C SER A 50 25.26 3.52 25.45
N ARG A 51 24.15 2.87 25.87
CA ARG A 51 23.82 2.35 27.23
C ARG A 51 23.58 3.33 28.41
N LYS A 52 22.34 3.35 28.94
CA LYS A 52 21.97 2.90 30.32
C LYS A 52 20.49 3.09 30.65
N ARG A 53 20.00 2.23 31.57
CA ARG A 53 18.67 2.18 32.21
C ARG A 53 18.48 3.33 33.22
N SER A 54 17.23 3.78 33.44
CA SER A 54 16.59 3.85 34.77
C SER A 54 15.14 4.33 34.73
N ASP A 55 14.34 3.69 35.60
CA ASP A 55 13.22 4.18 36.42
C ASP A 55 12.00 4.91 35.83
N GLY A 56 10.91 4.15 35.79
CA GLY A 56 9.74 4.35 36.66
C GLY A 56 9.26 5.78 36.90
N LYS A 57 8.33 6.23 36.06
CA LYS A 57 7.21 7.09 36.45
C LYS A 57 6.13 7.06 35.36
N ASN A 58 4.89 6.92 35.83
CA ASN A 58 3.68 6.96 35.03
C ASN A 58 3.65 8.24 34.18
N PHE A 59 3.61 8.09 32.86
CA PHE A 59 3.18 9.15 31.96
C PHE A 59 2.03 8.63 31.13
N SER A 60 0.87 9.22 31.36
CA SER A 60 -0.32 9.08 30.55
C SER A 60 0.01 9.30 29.06
N PRO A 61 -0.69 8.64 28.13
CA PRO A 61 -0.53 8.95 26.71
C PRO A 61 -0.95 10.40 26.45
N PRO A 62 -0.28 11.12 25.53
CA PRO A 62 -0.74 12.43 25.11
C PRO A 62 -2.15 12.28 24.52
N PRO A 63 -3.08 13.22 24.78
CA PRO A 63 -4.43 13.08 24.29
C PRO A 63 -4.41 13.09 22.77
N PHE A 64 -4.83 11.96 22.18
CA PHE A 64 -5.26 11.92 20.79
C PHE A 64 -6.21 13.09 20.56
N LEU A 65 -5.90 13.86 19.51
CA LEU A 65 -6.78 14.89 18.97
C LEU A 65 -8.14 14.23 18.71
N ARG A 66 -9.09 14.50 19.61
CA ARG A 66 -10.46 14.01 19.55
C ARG A 66 -11.07 14.60 18.28
N LYS A 67 -11.06 13.83 17.18
CA LYS A 67 -11.76 14.17 15.95
C LYS A 67 -13.26 14.02 16.23
N GLY A 68 -13.82 15.04 16.85
CA GLY A 68 -15.26 15.23 16.95
C GLY A 68 -15.81 15.29 15.54
N LYS A 69 -16.57 14.27 15.16
CA LYS A 69 -17.42 14.26 13.97
C LYS A 69 -18.60 15.18 14.28
N GLU A 70 -18.37 16.48 14.22
CA GLU A 70 -19.46 17.44 14.17
C GLU A 70 -19.88 17.61 12.72
N ARG A 71 -21.18 17.42 12.53
CA ARG A 71 -21.89 17.49 11.28
C ARG A 71 -22.05 18.96 10.92
N SER A 72 -21.07 19.56 10.27
CA SER A 72 -21.25 20.87 9.63
C SER A 72 -21.75 20.65 8.21
N GLY A 73 -23.01 21.00 7.97
CA GLY A 73 -23.46 21.30 6.61
C GLY A 73 -22.52 22.32 5.98
N ALA A 74 -22.35 22.24 4.66
CA ALA A 74 -21.68 23.27 3.90
C ALA A 74 -22.42 24.59 4.13
N ILE A 75 -21.94 25.39 5.08
CA ILE A 75 -22.26 26.81 5.15
C ILE A 75 -21.31 27.47 4.17
N PHE A 76 -21.86 27.84 3.02
CA PHE A 76 -21.25 28.77 2.09
C PHE A 76 -21.09 30.11 2.83
N GLN A 77 -19.90 30.37 3.38
CA GLN A 77 -19.55 31.69 3.89
C GLN A 77 -18.85 32.46 2.77
N TYR A 78 -19.60 33.41 2.22
CA TYR A 78 -19.09 34.51 1.41
C TYR A 78 -17.82 35.09 2.06
N PHE A 79 -16.73 35.12 1.31
CA PHE A 79 -15.52 35.83 1.71
C PHE A 79 -15.82 37.33 1.71
N LYS A 80 -15.93 37.88 2.92
CA LYS A 80 -16.11 39.28 3.24
C LYS A 80 -14.73 39.93 3.33
N GLN A 81 -14.30 40.59 2.27
CA GLN A 81 -13.07 41.38 2.25
C GLN A 81 -13.24 42.64 3.11
N LYS A 82 -12.42 42.79 4.15
CA LYS A 82 -12.29 44.03 4.94
C LYS A 82 -10.99 44.73 4.56
N ASN A 83 -11.16 45.93 4.00
CA ASN A 83 -10.38 47.16 4.14
C ASN A 83 -8.85 47.15 3.97
N LEU A 84 -8.40 47.75 2.87
CA LEU A 84 -7.43 48.85 2.95
C LEU A 84 -8.17 50.13 2.56
N GLN A 85 -8.22 51.09 3.48
CA GLN A 85 -8.37 52.50 3.12
C GLN A 85 -6.99 53.01 2.73
N ASP A 86 -6.87 53.64 1.56
CA ASP A 86 -6.35 55.01 1.49
C ASP A 86 -6.44 55.58 0.07
N THR A 87 -7.14 56.70 0.00
CA THR A 87 -7.03 57.80 -0.97
C THR A 87 -7.68 57.68 -2.37
N CYS A 88 -8.65 58.59 -2.54
CA CYS A 88 -9.20 59.17 -3.78
C CYS A 88 -10.35 58.44 -4.51
N LEU A 89 -11.54 58.51 -3.92
CA LEU A 89 -12.79 58.60 -4.66
C LEU A 89 -13.19 60.08 -4.78
N GLN A 90 -13.11 60.63 -5.98
CA GLN A 90 -13.72 61.92 -6.31
C GLN A 90 -15.21 61.69 -6.54
N GLY A 91 -16.01 62.08 -5.55
CA GLY A 91 -17.43 61.75 -5.47
C GLY A 91 -18.28 62.41 -6.55
N SER A 92 -18.98 61.58 -7.33
CA SER A 92 -20.21 61.99 -8.01
C SER A 92 -21.35 61.96 -6.97
N ARG A 93 -21.74 63.14 -6.50
CA ARG A 93 -22.91 63.32 -5.62
C ARG A 93 -24.17 63.11 -6.45
N ILE A 94 -24.75 61.92 -6.37
CA ILE A 94 -26.17 61.73 -6.64
C ILE A 94 -26.92 62.38 -5.46
N SER A 95 -27.43 63.59 -5.69
CA SER A 95 -28.27 64.30 -4.73
C SER A 95 -29.63 63.62 -4.65
N SER A 96 -29.94 63.09 -3.46
CA SER A 96 -31.28 62.69 -3.05
C SER A 96 -32.30 63.79 -3.33
N TYR A 97 -33.40 63.41 -3.97
CA TYR A 97 -34.68 64.12 -4.03
C TYR A 97 -35.22 64.33 -2.60
N ARG A 98 -34.72 65.37 -1.93
CA ARG A 98 -35.36 65.92 -0.74
C ARG A 98 -36.38 66.94 -1.23
N GLN A 99 -37.64 66.53 -1.15
CA GLN A 99 -38.83 67.34 -1.29
C GLN A 99 -38.66 68.71 -0.59
N GLN A 100 -38.63 69.77 -1.39
CA GLN A 100 -38.91 71.13 -0.96
C GLN A 100 -40.02 71.66 -1.86
N SER A 101 -41.24 71.54 -1.37
CA SER A 101 -42.33 72.43 -1.75
C SER A 101 -42.07 73.79 -1.10
N SER A 102 -41.73 74.80 -1.90
CA SER A 102 -42.16 76.18 -1.62
C SER A 102 -41.99 77.08 -2.84
N THR A 103 -43.08 77.80 -3.11
CA THR A 103 -43.17 79.02 -3.92
C THR A 103 -43.23 78.81 -5.43
N GLY A 104 -44.46 78.78 -5.92
CA GLY A 104 -44.77 78.78 -7.34
C GLY A 104 -44.16 79.97 -8.06
N PHE A 105 -43.36 79.67 -9.06
CA PHE A 105 -43.25 80.48 -10.26
C PHE A 105 -43.56 79.54 -11.41
N ASN A 106 -44.78 79.64 -11.93
CA ASN A 106 -45.07 79.25 -13.30
C ASN A 106 -44.34 80.25 -14.20
N SER A 107 -43.01 80.15 -14.26
CA SER A 107 -42.24 80.76 -15.34
C SER A 107 -42.30 79.76 -16.47
N GLU A 108 -43.06 80.08 -17.52
CA GLU A 108 -42.87 79.44 -18.82
C GLU A 108 -41.35 79.46 -19.11
N LEU A 109 -40.74 78.28 -19.16
CA LEU A 109 -39.36 78.14 -19.63
C LEU A 109 -39.27 78.86 -20.98
N SER A 110 -38.27 79.74 -21.15
CA SER A 110 -38.07 80.36 -22.47
C SER A 110 -37.78 79.25 -23.49
N ASN A 111 -38.19 79.46 -24.74
CA ASN A 111 -38.02 78.46 -25.79
C ASN A 111 -36.53 78.09 -25.95
N GLU A 112 -35.66 79.04 -25.69
CA GLU A 112 -34.20 78.98 -25.73
C GLU A 112 -33.63 78.08 -24.62
N ASP A 113 -34.13 78.17 -23.39
CA ASP A 113 -33.71 77.29 -22.29
C ASP A 113 -34.11 75.83 -22.55
N LEU A 114 -35.29 75.63 -23.15
CA LEU A 114 -35.76 74.31 -23.57
C LEU A 114 -34.90 73.73 -24.70
N ARG A 115 -34.49 74.56 -25.68
CA ARG A 115 -33.59 74.15 -26.76
C ARG A 115 -32.20 73.79 -26.23
N GLN A 116 -31.67 74.58 -25.31
CA GLN A 116 -30.37 74.33 -24.69
C GLN A 116 -30.38 73.00 -23.91
N ARG A 117 -31.40 72.78 -23.07
CA ARG A 117 -31.59 71.51 -22.35
C ARG A 117 -31.71 70.32 -23.31
N LEU A 118 -32.42 70.48 -24.43
CA LEU A 118 -32.51 69.43 -25.44
C LEU A 118 -31.13 69.08 -26.02
N HIS A 119 -30.31 70.08 -26.36
CA HIS A 119 -28.97 69.84 -26.90
C HIS A 119 -28.03 69.20 -25.86
N GLU A 120 -28.11 69.62 -24.59
CA GLU A 120 -27.38 69.00 -23.49
C GLU A 120 -27.79 67.53 -23.32
N THR A 121 -29.09 67.24 -23.28
CA THR A 121 -29.58 65.85 -23.18
C THR A 121 -29.18 65.00 -24.37
N LEU A 122 -29.13 65.56 -25.58
CA LEU A 122 -28.64 64.84 -26.76
C LEU A 122 -27.13 64.54 -26.67
N GLY A 123 -26.34 65.49 -26.15
CA GLY A 123 -24.92 65.29 -25.89
C GLY A 123 -24.68 64.20 -24.84
N GLU A 124 -25.45 64.21 -23.75
CA GLU A 124 -25.42 63.16 -22.72
C GLU A 124 -25.79 61.78 -23.32
N VAL A 125 -26.82 61.71 -24.17
CA VAL A 125 -27.20 60.46 -24.83
C VAL A 125 -26.10 59.93 -25.74
N GLU A 126 -25.41 60.79 -26.50
CA GLU A 126 -24.30 60.34 -27.35
C GLU A 126 -23.10 59.85 -26.51
N ILE A 127 -22.78 60.54 -25.40
CA ILE A 127 -21.74 60.07 -24.45
C ILE A 127 -22.12 58.70 -23.90
N LEU A 128 -23.34 58.55 -23.36
CA LEU A 128 -23.81 57.27 -22.80
C LEU A 128 -23.83 56.15 -23.83
N LYS A 129 -24.14 56.45 -25.10
CA LYS A 129 -24.06 55.49 -26.20
C LYS A 129 -22.63 55.02 -26.44
N THR A 130 -21.64 55.94 -26.47
CA THR A 130 -20.23 55.56 -26.63
C THR A 130 -19.71 54.73 -25.43
N GLU A 131 -20.11 55.08 -24.21
CA GLU A 131 -19.78 54.32 -23.00
C GLU A 131 -20.41 52.92 -23.00
N LEU A 132 -21.65 52.81 -23.46
CA LEU A 132 -22.34 51.53 -23.62
C LEU A 132 -21.64 50.64 -24.65
N GLU A 133 -21.29 51.19 -25.81
CA GLU A 133 -20.53 50.46 -26.84
C GLU A 133 -19.14 50.02 -26.32
N ALA A 134 -18.44 50.87 -25.57
CA ALA A 134 -17.17 50.52 -24.96
C ALA A 134 -17.33 49.38 -23.93
N SER A 135 -18.37 49.46 -23.10
CA SER A 135 -18.71 48.42 -22.13
C SER A 135 -19.07 47.10 -22.79
N GLN A 136 -19.78 47.14 -23.93
CA GLN A 136 -20.13 45.95 -24.70
C GLN A 136 -18.87 45.28 -25.29
N ARG A 137 -17.97 46.04 -25.91
CA ARG A 137 -16.69 45.49 -26.40
C ARG A 137 -15.86 44.88 -25.27
N GLN A 138 -15.88 45.49 -24.08
CA GLN A 138 -15.19 44.94 -22.90
C GLN A 138 -15.82 43.62 -22.42
N LEU A 139 -17.15 43.51 -22.47
CA LEU A 139 -17.85 42.28 -22.11
C LEU A 139 -17.51 41.16 -23.10
N GLU A 140 -17.59 41.43 -24.39
CA GLU A 140 -17.23 40.48 -25.45
C GLU A 140 -15.79 39.98 -25.30
N GLY A 141 -14.82 40.88 -25.05
CA GLY A 141 -13.43 40.49 -24.79
C GLY A 141 -13.25 39.64 -23.52
N LYS A 142 -14.04 39.90 -22.47
CA LYS A 142 -14.04 39.06 -21.26
C LYS A 142 -14.62 37.67 -21.52
N GLU A 143 -15.70 37.58 -22.31
CA GLU A 143 -16.32 36.31 -22.67
C GLU A 143 -15.38 35.43 -23.51
N GLU A 144 -14.66 36.02 -24.47
CA GLU A 144 -13.65 35.32 -25.27
C GLU A 144 -12.48 34.84 -24.41
N ALA A 145 -11.96 35.69 -23.52
CA ALA A 145 -10.90 35.30 -22.59
C ALA A 145 -11.34 34.14 -21.68
N LEU A 146 -12.57 34.18 -21.17
CA LEU A 146 -13.14 33.09 -20.36
C LEU A 146 -13.25 31.78 -21.17
N LYS A 147 -13.70 31.83 -22.42
CA LYS A 147 -13.75 30.64 -23.29
C LYS A 147 -12.36 30.04 -23.53
N ILE A 148 -11.34 30.88 -23.73
CA ILE A 148 -9.96 30.42 -23.90
C ILE A 148 -9.47 29.75 -22.62
N LEU A 149 -9.64 30.38 -21.46
CA LEU A 149 -9.24 29.80 -20.17
C LEU A 149 -9.95 28.47 -19.90
N GLN A 150 -11.26 28.40 -20.14
CA GLN A 150 -12.02 27.16 -19.99
C GLN A 150 -11.52 26.07 -20.93
N SER A 151 -11.26 26.38 -22.19
CA SER A 151 -10.76 25.37 -23.14
C SER A 151 -9.35 24.88 -22.77
N MET A 152 -8.48 25.76 -22.27
CA MET A 152 -7.17 25.37 -21.74
C MET A 152 -7.28 24.43 -20.53
N GLU A 153 -8.17 24.75 -19.58
CA GLU A 153 -8.40 23.92 -18.39
C GLU A 153 -8.99 22.56 -18.76
N ILE A 154 -9.97 22.52 -19.67
CA ILE A 154 -10.55 21.26 -20.18
C ILE A 154 -9.48 20.42 -20.86
N ASN A 155 -8.67 21.02 -21.75
CA ASN A 155 -7.62 20.29 -22.45
C ASN A 155 -6.57 19.74 -21.46
N ALA A 156 -6.16 20.53 -20.47
CA ALA A 156 -5.20 20.08 -19.45
C ALA A 156 -5.73 18.88 -18.66
N LEU A 157 -6.99 18.96 -18.19
CA LEU A 157 -7.63 17.86 -17.48
C LEU A 157 -7.82 16.63 -18.37
N GLN A 158 -8.14 16.83 -19.65
CA GLN A 158 -8.27 15.73 -20.60
C GLN A 158 -6.95 14.98 -20.78
N TRP A 159 -5.83 15.70 -20.92
CA TRP A 159 -4.49 15.11 -20.97
C TRP A 159 -4.14 14.37 -19.68
N GLU A 160 -4.44 14.95 -18.51
CA GLU A 160 -4.16 14.31 -17.21
C GLU A 160 -4.94 12.99 -17.06
N ILE A 161 -6.22 12.98 -17.47
CA ILE A 161 -7.06 11.78 -17.49
C ILE A 161 -6.48 10.73 -18.44
N GLU A 162 -6.13 11.09 -19.67
CA GLU A 162 -5.59 10.15 -20.65
C GLU A 162 -4.24 9.57 -20.20
N PHE A 163 -3.38 10.42 -19.63
CA PHE A 163 -2.10 10.00 -19.07
C PHE A 163 -2.29 8.98 -17.95
N ASP A 164 -3.17 9.27 -17.00
CA ASP A 164 -3.46 8.34 -15.90
C ASP A 164 -4.11 7.05 -16.42
N GLN A 165 -5.03 7.13 -17.37
CA GLN A 165 -5.62 5.95 -18.01
C GLN A 165 -4.56 5.06 -18.63
N ASN A 166 -3.63 5.64 -19.39
CA ASN A 166 -2.54 4.88 -20.00
C ASN A 166 -1.60 4.28 -18.95
N ARG A 167 -1.29 5.02 -17.88
CA ARG A 167 -0.49 4.51 -16.76
C ARG A 167 -1.18 3.34 -16.07
N PHE A 168 -2.48 3.44 -15.79
CA PHE A 168 -3.25 2.36 -15.18
C PHE A 168 -3.32 1.13 -16.06
N LYS A 169 -3.58 1.31 -17.36
CA LYS A 169 -3.61 0.20 -18.33
C LYS A 169 -2.29 -0.57 -18.37
N ASN A 170 -1.15 0.14 -18.42
CA ASN A 170 0.17 -0.49 -18.41
C ASN A 170 0.43 -1.27 -17.11
N ILE A 171 0.01 -0.72 -15.97
CA ILE A 171 0.12 -1.41 -14.67
C ILE A 171 -0.77 -2.66 -14.64
N GLU A 172 -2.02 -2.55 -15.11
CA GLU A 172 -2.96 -3.67 -15.18
C GLU A 172 -2.45 -4.80 -16.08
N GLU A 173 -1.91 -4.47 -17.26
CA GLU A 173 -1.28 -5.42 -18.18
C GLU A 173 -0.07 -6.11 -17.52
N SER A 174 0.80 -5.34 -16.87
CA SER A 174 1.96 -5.91 -16.15
C SER A 174 1.56 -6.86 -15.03
N TRP A 175 0.55 -6.50 -14.23
CA TRP A 175 0.04 -7.37 -13.16
C TRP A 175 -0.64 -8.62 -13.72
N THR A 176 -1.36 -8.50 -14.83
CA THR A 176 -1.97 -9.65 -15.51
C THR A 176 -0.89 -10.64 -15.96
N GLN A 177 0.17 -10.16 -16.60
CA GLN A 177 1.31 -11.01 -17.02
C GLN A 177 2.00 -11.70 -15.84
N LYS A 178 2.23 -10.96 -14.73
CA LYS A 178 2.81 -11.55 -13.51
C LYS A 178 1.92 -12.63 -12.90
N TYR A 179 0.61 -12.39 -12.87
CA TYR A 179 -0.37 -13.34 -12.38
C TYR A 179 -0.41 -14.61 -13.24
N GLU A 180 -0.43 -14.46 -14.57
CA GLU A 180 -0.38 -15.59 -15.50
C GLU A 180 0.91 -16.42 -15.35
N ARG A 181 2.06 -15.76 -15.21
CA ARG A 181 3.35 -16.45 -14.95
C ARG A 181 3.30 -17.29 -13.68
N LEU A 182 2.86 -16.70 -12.58
CA LEU A 182 2.71 -17.41 -11.30
C LEU A 182 1.71 -18.57 -11.38
N ASN A 183 0.64 -18.41 -12.15
CA ASN A 183 -0.32 -19.50 -12.37
C ASN A 183 0.31 -20.66 -13.15
N CYS A 184 1.10 -20.37 -14.17
CA CYS A 184 1.86 -21.39 -14.91
C CYS A 184 2.85 -22.11 -13.99
N GLU A 185 3.63 -21.38 -13.18
CA GLU A 185 4.56 -21.96 -12.21
C GLU A 185 3.83 -22.85 -11.19
N ASN A 186 2.71 -22.38 -10.64
CA ASN A 186 1.88 -23.16 -9.73
C ASN A 186 1.34 -24.45 -10.36
N ALA A 187 0.95 -24.41 -11.65
CA ALA A 187 0.52 -25.60 -12.37
C ALA A 187 1.66 -26.62 -12.52
N VAL A 188 2.86 -26.16 -12.90
CA VAL A 188 4.05 -27.02 -13.00
C VAL A 188 4.42 -27.63 -11.65
N LEU A 189 4.45 -26.84 -10.58
CA LEU A 189 4.73 -27.33 -9.23
C LEU A 189 3.70 -28.36 -8.76
N LYS A 190 2.43 -28.16 -9.10
CA LYS A 190 1.35 -29.11 -8.78
C LYS A 190 1.54 -30.45 -9.49
N GLU A 191 1.89 -30.43 -10.77
CA GLU A 191 2.17 -31.68 -11.51
C GLU A 191 3.44 -32.36 -11.00
N ASN A 192 4.51 -31.62 -10.71
CA ASN A 192 5.72 -32.17 -10.09
C ASN A 192 5.44 -32.83 -8.74
N LEU A 193 4.59 -32.22 -7.91
CA LEU A 193 4.19 -32.79 -6.63
C LEU A 193 3.40 -34.10 -6.80
N LYS A 194 2.53 -34.19 -7.81
CA LYS A 194 1.83 -35.44 -8.14
C LYS A 194 2.80 -36.52 -8.57
N LEU A 195 3.72 -36.21 -9.49
CA LEU A 195 4.75 -37.16 -9.96
C LEU A 195 5.61 -37.67 -8.80
N LYS A 196 6.09 -36.78 -7.92
CA LYS A 196 6.85 -37.18 -6.72
C LYS A 196 6.01 -38.01 -5.74
N THR A 197 4.72 -37.75 -5.64
CA THR A 197 3.81 -38.57 -4.83
C THR A 197 3.66 -39.98 -5.41
N GLU A 198 3.56 -40.11 -6.72
CA GLU A 198 3.49 -41.40 -7.41
C GLU A 198 4.81 -42.17 -7.31
N GLU A 199 5.95 -41.51 -7.49
CA GLU A 199 7.29 -42.08 -7.30
C GLU A 199 7.46 -42.64 -5.87
N ILE A 200 7.04 -41.89 -4.84
CA ILE A 200 7.06 -42.36 -3.46
C ILE A 200 6.17 -43.60 -3.26
N LYS A 201 5.00 -43.66 -3.90
CA LYS A 201 4.12 -44.84 -3.82
C LYS A 201 4.76 -46.06 -4.47
N MET A 202 5.38 -45.89 -5.64
CA MET A 202 6.11 -46.95 -6.34
C MET A 202 7.25 -47.48 -5.48
N LEU A 203 8.13 -46.60 -4.98
CA LEU A 203 9.24 -46.97 -4.10
C LEU A 203 8.78 -47.67 -2.82
N LYS A 204 7.66 -47.23 -2.21
CA LYS A 204 7.07 -47.92 -1.05
C LYS A 204 6.61 -49.33 -1.39
N SER A 205 6.02 -49.53 -2.57
CA SER A 205 5.59 -50.86 -3.02
C SER A 205 6.80 -51.78 -3.30
N GLU A 206 7.86 -51.26 -3.91
CA GLU A 206 9.11 -51.99 -4.14
C GLU A 206 9.79 -52.35 -2.82
N GLN A 207 9.86 -51.41 -1.86
CA GLN A 207 10.40 -51.65 -0.53
C GLN A 207 9.61 -52.77 0.18
N ALA A 208 8.28 -52.82 0.03
CA ALA A 208 7.47 -53.89 0.60
C ALA A 208 7.75 -55.26 -0.05
N ILE A 209 7.94 -55.30 -1.37
CA ILE A 209 8.30 -56.53 -2.10
C ILE A 209 9.68 -57.01 -1.68
N LEU A 210 10.67 -56.12 -1.65
CA LEU A 210 12.04 -56.46 -1.26
C LEU A 210 12.10 -56.95 0.19
N ASN A 211 11.37 -56.31 1.10
CA ASN A 211 11.26 -56.74 2.49
C ASN A 211 10.63 -58.14 2.60
N LYS A 212 9.59 -58.42 1.80
CA LYS A 212 9.00 -59.77 1.74
C LYS A 212 10.02 -60.80 1.24
N GLN A 213 10.74 -60.52 0.16
CA GLN A 213 11.78 -61.40 -0.38
C GLN A 213 12.91 -61.64 0.63
N TYR A 214 13.32 -60.61 1.36
CA TYR A 214 14.30 -60.71 2.45
C TYR A 214 13.84 -61.68 3.54
N LEU A 215 12.58 -61.57 3.98
CA LEU A 215 12.00 -62.47 4.99
C LEU A 215 11.88 -63.91 4.48
N GLU A 216 11.49 -64.11 3.22
CA GLU A 216 11.43 -65.44 2.58
C GLU A 216 12.83 -66.07 2.50
N ALA A 217 13.85 -65.31 2.09
CA ALA A 217 15.24 -65.79 2.05
C ALA A 217 15.76 -66.16 3.45
N LEU A 218 15.44 -65.35 4.48
CA LEU A 218 15.77 -65.66 5.87
C LEU A 218 15.11 -66.96 6.35
N ALA A 219 13.88 -67.23 5.93
CA ALA A 219 13.14 -68.44 6.32
C ALA A 219 13.70 -69.72 5.70
N ILE A 220 14.46 -69.62 4.59
CA ILE A 220 15.10 -70.76 3.91
C ILE A 220 16.46 -71.12 4.55
N LEU A 221 17.06 -70.23 5.34
CA LEU A 221 18.34 -70.48 6.02
C LEU A 221 18.18 -71.49 7.17
N ASP A 222 19.23 -72.27 7.44
CA ASP A 222 19.28 -73.19 8.57
C ASP A 222 19.17 -72.44 9.91
N ILE A 223 18.59 -73.05 10.95
CA ILE A 223 18.24 -72.40 12.23
C ILE A 223 19.49 -71.76 12.90
N LYS A 224 20.68 -72.35 12.70
CA LYS A 224 21.96 -71.77 13.17
C LYS A 224 22.35 -70.51 12.38
N GLN A 225 22.15 -70.49 11.07
CA GLN A 225 22.43 -69.35 10.20
C GLN A 225 21.41 -68.22 10.42
N GLN A 226 20.15 -68.57 10.64
CA GLN A 226 19.08 -67.64 10.98
C GLN A 226 19.36 -66.93 12.31
N LYS A 227 19.82 -67.67 13.34
CA LYS A 227 20.27 -67.08 14.61
C LYS A 227 21.45 -66.12 14.43
N MET A 228 22.47 -66.48 13.65
CA MET A 228 23.60 -65.58 13.38
C MET A 228 23.18 -64.31 12.60
N ALA A 229 22.27 -64.43 11.63
CA ALA A 229 21.74 -63.28 10.89
C ALA A 229 20.87 -62.36 11.76
N GLN A 230 20.05 -62.93 12.64
CA GLN A 230 19.19 -62.20 13.56
C GLN A 230 20.00 -61.54 14.70
N GLU A 231 21.05 -62.20 15.21
CA GLU A 231 22.00 -61.62 16.17
C GLU A 231 22.79 -60.46 15.56
N ASN A 232 23.16 -60.53 14.27
CA ASN A 232 23.79 -59.41 13.56
C ASN A 232 22.83 -58.23 13.33
N MET A 233 21.56 -58.48 12.96
CA MET A 233 20.52 -57.43 12.83
C MET A 233 20.09 -56.80 14.16
N CYS A 234 20.12 -57.55 15.27
CA CYS A 234 19.75 -57.04 16.60
C CYS A 234 20.87 -56.24 17.27
N ARG A 235 22.14 -56.48 16.89
CA ARG A 235 23.29 -55.69 17.34
C ARG A 235 23.27 -54.24 16.83
N ASP A 236 22.58 -53.96 15.72
CA ASP A 236 22.50 -52.60 15.17
C ASP A 236 21.55 -51.67 15.93
N LYS A 237 20.70 -52.20 16.83
CA LYS A 237 19.72 -51.37 17.57
C LYS A 237 20.13 -51.00 18.99
N ASN A 238 21.16 -51.64 19.56
CA ASN A 238 21.39 -51.51 21.02
C ASN A 238 22.83 -51.21 21.48
N ASP A 239 23.76 -50.79 20.62
CA ASP A 239 25.05 -50.25 21.11
C ASP A 239 25.69 -49.13 20.26
N PHE A 240 24.97 -48.61 19.25
CA PHE A 240 25.34 -47.35 18.62
C PHE A 240 24.23 -46.34 18.86
N THR A 241 24.48 -45.35 19.73
CA THR A 241 23.82 -44.06 19.57
C THR A 241 23.94 -43.70 18.10
N GLU A 242 22.82 -43.66 17.35
CA GLU A 242 22.78 -43.37 15.92
C GLU A 242 23.69 -42.17 15.62
N VAL A 243 24.92 -42.44 15.21
CA VAL A 243 25.84 -41.42 14.75
C VAL A 243 25.30 -41.08 13.38
N SER A 244 24.69 -39.91 13.24
CA SER A 244 24.14 -39.44 11.98
C SER A 244 25.19 -39.63 10.87
N GLY A 245 24.79 -40.02 9.66
CA GLY A 245 25.73 -40.11 8.53
C GLY A 245 26.53 -38.81 8.33
N LEU A 246 25.94 -37.67 8.73
CA LEU A 246 26.60 -36.37 8.78
C LEU A 246 27.65 -36.27 9.89
N GLU A 247 27.39 -36.82 11.08
CA GLU A 247 28.39 -36.90 12.16
C GLU A 247 29.58 -37.78 11.74
N LEU A 248 29.35 -38.90 11.04
CA LEU A 248 30.42 -39.73 10.48
C LEU A 248 31.22 -39.01 9.39
N ALA A 249 30.54 -38.27 8.51
CA ALA A 249 31.20 -37.46 7.49
C ALA A 249 32.09 -36.37 8.10
N ILE A 250 31.62 -35.70 9.16
CA ILE A 250 32.40 -34.68 9.89
C ILE A 250 33.58 -35.32 10.61
N LEU A 251 33.40 -36.51 11.19
CA LEU A 251 34.49 -37.24 11.83
C LEU A 251 35.57 -37.67 10.83
N GLY A 252 35.17 -38.05 9.60
CA GLY A 252 36.06 -38.47 8.52
C GLY A 252 36.71 -37.34 7.71
N ALA A 253 36.21 -36.11 7.80
CA ALA A 253 36.75 -34.96 7.08
C ALA A 253 38.07 -34.42 7.67
N CYS A 254 38.40 -34.78 8.91
CA CYS A 254 39.66 -34.39 9.54
C CYS A 254 40.84 -35.17 8.92
N LEU A 255 41.83 -34.46 8.36
CA LEU A 255 43.06 -35.07 7.86
C LEU A 255 44.06 -35.46 8.98
N CYS A 256 43.77 -35.11 10.24
CA CYS A 256 44.63 -35.50 11.35
C CYS A 256 44.39 -36.97 11.72
N HIS A 257 45.47 -37.72 11.90
CA HIS A 257 45.38 -39.10 12.38
C HIS A 257 45.34 -39.14 13.91
N GLY A 258 44.30 -39.77 14.47
CA GLY A 258 44.30 -40.12 15.89
C GLY A 258 45.10 -41.40 16.14
N PRO A 259 45.67 -41.57 17.35
CA PRO A 259 46.32 -42.82 17.70
C PRO A 259 45.33 -43.99 17.59
N GLY A 260 45.74 -45.05 16.89
CA GLY A 260 44.99 -46.31 16.77
C GLY A 260 43.72 -46.25 15.89
N GLY A 261 43.60 -45.32 14.94
CA GLY A 261 42.43 -45.24 14.05
C GLY A 261 41.20 -44.59 14.68
N SER A 262 41.35 -43.96 15.85
CA SER A 262 40.30 -43.16 16.48
C SER A 262 40.18 -41.76 15.86
N PRO A 263 38.99 -41.14 15.85
CA PRO A 263 38.83 -39.77 15.35
C PRO A 263 39.67 -38.76 16.15
N CYS A 264 40.36 -37.87 15.42
CA CYS A 264 41.18 -36.80 15.97
C CYS A 264 40.38 -35.91 16.95
N SER A 265 41.02 -35.21 17.89
CA SER A 265 40.31 -34.30 18.80
C SER A 265 39.58 -33.18 18.05
N CYS A 266 40.15 -32.71 16.94
CA CYS A 266 39.54 -31.71 16.06
C CYS A 266 38.22 -32.23 15.44
N ALA A 267 38.19 -33.48 14.99
CA ALA A 267 37.03 -34.16 14.41
C ALA A 267 35.93 -34.31 15.45
N ARG A 268 36.28 -34.76 16.65
CA ARG A 268 35.32 -34.89 17.75
C ARG A 268 34.72 -33.55 18.15
N MET A 269 35.56 -32.51 18.24
CA MET A 269 35.09 -31.17 18.52
C MET A 269 34.17 -30.67 17.39
N ALA A 270 34.57 -30.80 16.13
CA ALA A 270 33.77 -30.41 14.97
C ALA A 270 32.42 -31.13 14.90
N ALA A 271 32.40 -32.44 15.16
CA ALA A 271 31.16 -33.22 15.21
C ALA A 271 30.26 -32.76 16.37
N SER A 272 30.84 -32.51 17.56
CA SER A 272 30.10 -32.04 18.73
C SER A 272 29.54 -30.62 18.57
N THR A 273 30.31 -29.71 17.97
CA THR A 273 29.85 -28.33 17.71
C THR A 273 28.79 -28.32 16.63
N HIS A 274 28.95 -29.14 15.59
CA HIS A 274 27.93 -29.29 14.55
C HIS A 274 26.63 -29.87 15.10
N LYS A 275 26.70 -30.89 15.98
CA LYS A 275 25.53 -31.43 16.68
C LYS A 275 24.81 -30.35 17.48
N LEU A 276 25.55 -29.51 18.21
CA LEU A 276 25.01 -28.39 18.96
C LEU A 276 24.36 -27.34 18.03
N VAL A 277 25.01 -27.00 16.92
CA VAL A 277 24.47 -26.05 15.92
C VAL A 277 23.16 -26.57 15.34
N LEU A 278 23.08 -27.86 15.01
CA LEU A 278 21.86 -28.48 14.49
C LEU A 278 20.72 -28.41 15.53
N GLN A 279 21.02 -28.74 16.79
CA GLN A 279 20.05 -28.62 17.88
C GLN A 279 19.55 -27.19 18.08
N LEU A 280 20.45 -26.19 18.00
CA LEU A 280 20.10 -24.78 18.10
C LEU A 280 19.27 -24.31 16.91
N LYS A 281 19.59 -24.75 15.68
CA LYS A 281 18.80 -24.47 14.48
C LYS A 281 17.38 -25.01 14.62
N ASN A 282 17.22 -26.28 15.03
CA ASN A 282 15.90 -26.88 15.24
C ASN A 282 15.09 -26.12 16.31
N LYS A 283 15.75 -25.70 17.41
CA LYS A 283 15.09 -24.87 18.44
C LYS A 283 14.68 -23.50 17.91
N LEU A 284 15.53 -22.86 17.11
CA LEU A 284 15.20 -21.57 16.48
C LEU A 284 14.03 -21.69 15.52
N GLU A 285 13.98 -22.73 14.70
CA GLU A 285 12.88 -23.00 13.78
C GLU A 285 11.57 -23.22 14.53
N LEU A 286 11.59 -24.01 15.61
CA LEU A 286 10.41 -24.22 16.46
C LEU A 286 9.93 -22.90 17.11
N LEU A 287 10.85 -22.10 17.63
CA LEU A 287 10.51 -20.79 18.21
C LEU A 287 9.99 -19.81 17.17
N GLN A 288 10.55 -19.83 15.96
CA GLN A 288 10.09 -18.99 14.86
C GLN A 288 8.67 -19.36 14.45
N LYS A 289 8.37 -20.66 14.33
CA LYS A 289 7.01 -21.13 14.06
C LYS A 289 6.03 -20.70 15.17
N SER A 290 6.40 -20.86 16.43
CA SER A 290 5.58 -20.41 17.57
C SER A 290 5.36 -18.89 17.57
N LYS A 291 6.39 -18.11 17.20
CA LYS A 291 6.28 -16.65 17.03
C LYS A 291 5.27 -16.31 15.93
N GLU A 292 5.37 -16.93 14.76
CA GLU A 292 4.45 -16.71 13.64
C GLU A 292 3.01 -17.05 14.02
N GLU A 293 2.78 -18.20 14.67
CA GLU A 293 1.46 -18.59 15.20
C GLU A 293 0.89 -17.55 16.18
N ALA A 294 1.73 -17.00 17.07
CA ALA A 294 1.33 -15.95 17.99
C ALA A 294 0.96 -14.64 17.26
N TYR A 295 1.69 -14.26 16.20
CA TYR A 295 1.34 -13.09 15.37
C TYR A 295 0.02 -13.29 14.63
N THR A 296 -0.19 -14.46 14.03
CA THR A 296 -1.46 -14.81 13.38
C THR A 296 -2.62 -14.75 14.37
N MET A 297 -2.42 -15.27 15.58
CA MET A 297 -3.44 -15.23 16.64
C MET A 297 -3.72 -13.80 17.09
N ALA A 298 -2.69 -12.97 17.29
CA ALA A 298 -2.85 -11.57 17.65
C ALA A 298 -3.62 -10.79 16.58
N ASP A 299 -3.33 -11.03 15.30
CA ASP A 299 -4.05 -10.40 14.20
C ASP A 299 -5.51 -10.85 14.12
N ALA A 300 -5.78 -12.14 14.34
CA ALA A 300 -7.14 -12.66 14.44
C ALA A 300 -7.94 -11.98 15.57
N PHE A 301 -7.33 -11.77 16.74
CA PHE A 301 -7.96 -11.03 17.84
C PHE A 301 -8.20 -9.56 17.49
N ARG A 302 -7.22 -8.90 16.84
CA ARG A 302 -7.36 -7.52 16.37
C ARG A 302 -8.54 -7.38 15.40
N ILE A 303 -8.62 -8.25 14.39
CA ILE A 303 -9.71 -8.27 13.41
C ILE A 303 -11.06 -8.54 14.09
N ALA A 304 -11.14 -9.53 14.98
CA ALA A 304 -12.37 -9.85 15.70
C ALA A 304 -12.84 -8.67 16.57
N PHE A 305 -11.90 -7.98 17.23
CA PHE A 305 -12.21 -6.79 18.03
C PHE A 305 -12.71 -5.64 17.16
N GLU A 306 -12.07 -5.35 16.03
CA GLU A 306 -12.51 -4.33 15.08
C GLU A 306 -13.91 -4.64 14.53
N GLN A 307 -14.18 -5.91 14.17
CA GLN A 307 -15.50 -6.34 13.74
C GLN A 307 -16.56 -6.14 14.83
N GLN A 308 -16.25 -6.46 16.09
CA GLN A 308 -17.15 -6.21 17.21
C GLN A 308 -17.41 -4.71 17.40
N LEU A 309 -16.36 -3.88 17.31
CA LEU A 309 -16.47 -2.43 17.44
C LEU A 309 -17.37 -1.85 16.34
N MET A 310 -17.20 -2.28 15.09
CA MET A 310 -18.02 -1.88 13.96
C MET A 310 -19.50 -2.27 14.17
N ARG A 311 -19.77 -3.53 14.56
CA ARG A 311 -21.14 -3.98 14.87
C ARG A 311 -21.79 -3.16 15.98
N LYS A 312 -21.05 -2.82 17.04
CA LYS A 312 -21.55 -2.00 18.15
C LYS A 312 -21.82 -0.55 17.72
N ASN A 313 -20.92 0.04 16.93
CA ASN A 313 -21.11 1.38 16.39
C ASN A 313 -22.34 1.45 15.46
N ASP A 314 -22.55 0.44 14.60
CA ASP A 314 -23.72 0.36 13.74
C ASP A 314 -25.03 0.21 14.53
N GLN A 315 -25.03 -0.60 15.60
CA GLN A 315 -26.17 -0.71 16.51
C GLN A 315 -26.46 0.63 17.19
N ALA A 316 -25.44 1.33 17.70
CA ALA A 316 -25.59 2.64 18.33
C ALA A 316 -26.12 3.70 17.36
N LEU A 317 -25.68 3.66 16.09
CA LEU A 317 -26.17 4.55 15.04
C LEU A 317 -27.66 4.30 14.76
N ARG A 318 -28.07 3.04 14.62
CA ARG A 318 -29.47 2.65 14.41
C ARG A 318 -30.35 3.07 15.59
N LEU A 319 -29.92 2.85 16.82
CA LEU A 319 -30.63 3.29 18.03
C LEU A 319 -30.79 4.81 18.07
N THR A 320 -29.73 5.56 17.74
CA THR A 320 -29.78 7.03 17.69
C THR A 320 -30.73 7.54 16.60
N GLN A 321 -30.79 6.85 15.46
CA GLN A 321 -31.73 7.18 14.38
C GLN A 321 -33.18 6.91 14.80
N MET A 322 -33.45 5.75 15.44
CA MET A 322 -34.78 5.43 15.96
C MET A 322 -35.22 6.41 17.06
N ASP A 323 -34.34 6.76 18.01
CA ASP A 323 -34.62 7.77 19.04
C ASP A 323 -34.98 9.14 18.43
N LYS A 324 -34.24 9.57 17.38
CA LYS A 324 -34.58 10.79 16.63
C LYS A 324 -35.95 10.72 15.97
N MET A 325 -36.35 9.56 15.43
CA MET A 325 -37.68 9.37 14.84
C MET A 325 -38.79 9.39 15.90
N CYS A 326 -38.59 8.68 17.02
CA CYS A 326 -39.53 8.69 18.15
C CYS A 326 -39.72 10.11 18.69
N LYS A 327 -38.64 10.85 18.94
CA LYS A 327 -38.72 12.25 19.41
C LYS A 327 -39.45 13.17 18.43
N LYS A 328 -39.29 12.98 17.12
CA LYS A 328 -40.04 13.72 16.10
C LYS A 328 -41.53 13.36 16.15
N ALA A 329 -41.86 12.09 16.27
CA ALA A 329 -43.24 11.62 16.39
C ALA A 329 -43.91 12.16 17.67
N THR A 330 -43.23 12.13 18.82
CA THR A 330 -43.76 12.69 20.08
C THR A 330 -43.98 14.20 20.00
N LYS A 331 -43.06 14.95 19.37
CA LYS A 331 -43.26 16.38 19.10
C LYS A 331 -44.45 16.64 18.18
N GLN A 332 -44.66 15.81 17.16
CA GLN A 332 -45.79 15.93 16.25
C GLN A 332 -47.13 15.58 16.93
N ILE A 333 -47.15 14.60 17.83
CA ILE A 333 -48.35 14.24 18.62
C ILE A 333 -48.67 15.36 19.63
N ASN A 334 -47.68 15.87 20.35
CA ASN A 334 -47.88 17.00 21.28
C ASN A 334 -48.38 18.26 20.55
N TRP A 335 -47.90 18.53 19.34
CA TRP A 335 -48.40 19.64 18.51
C TRP A 335 -49.86 19.46 18.06
N LYS A 336 -50.30 18.21 17.83
CA LYS A 336 -51.69 17.91 17.48
C LYS A 336 -52.61 18.08 18.69
N HIS A 337 -52.21 17.58 19.85
CA HIS A 337 -52.99 17.72 21.10
C HIS A 337 -53.17 19.20 21.50
N LEU A 338 -52.11 20.01 21.38
CA LEU A 338 -52.18 21.46 21.68
C LEU A 338 -53.09 22.26 20.73
N LYS A 339 -53.42 21.72 19.55
CA LYS A 339 -54.35 22.35 18.60
C LYS A 339 -55.81 21.96 18.83
N GLU A 340 -56.07 20.86 19.52
CA GLU A 340 -57.43 20.41 19.84
C GLU A 340 -57.96 21.09 21.12
N ASP A 341 -57.08 21.56 22.01
CA ASP A 341 -57.44 22.28 23.24
C ASP A 341 -57.70 23.81 23.05
N VAL A 342 -57.70 24.31 21.80
CA VAL A 342 -57.92 25.76 21.48
C VAL A 342 -59.21 25.97 20.68
N LYS A 343 -60.26 25.19 20.95
CA LYS A 343 -61.59 25.40 20.34
C LYS A 343 -62.70 25.52 21.36
#